data_AF-A0A9W9K2A7-F1
#
_entry.id   AF-A0A9W9K2A7-F1
#
_cell.length_a   1.000
_cell.length_b   1.000
_cell.length_c   1.000
_cell.angle_alpha   90.00
_cell.angle_beta   90.00
_cell.angle_gamma   90.00
#
_symmetry.space_group_name_H-M   'P 1'
#
loop_
_entity.id
_entity.type
_entity.pdbx_description
1 polymer ?
#
loop_
_entity_poly.entity_id
_entity_poly.type
_entity_poly.pdbx_seq_one_letter_code
_entity_poly.pdbx_strand_id
1 'polypeptide(L)'
;MAKRKARRSEPGSSKRCKTEPKTTKEWDLKMSYVGLLKLDVPERPVRTYRHRQTGDPITLRADIPPEWEWTDEEPDLDPDDIDALIERCKERISDGIIPHFFEYRLKELEKQQLYRNDLMALFPGKGWEVVQRLDTLGDIGSSLRTNGDDYNQEINVNAIIRAYQSGNLNWNPGLSKGKQICQPRPFDWDEFFRVNKEHDGHESFWVEGIKVAVRIPGSTDTYEEFDFVDDTGASMSVLFYEDIHYLQELVRIKTHFRPPIQIMGIASLSLADVQQVFPEIVVLEVNVL
;
A
#
# COMPACT_ATOMS: atom_id res chain seq x y z
N MET A 1 61.87 42.75 -23.04
CA MET A 1 60.79 41.76 -23.22
C MET A 1 59.85 41.83 -22.02
N ALA A 2 58.57 42.09 -22.28
CA ALA A 2 57.56 42.44 -21.28
C ALA A 2 57.12 41.25 -20.42
N LYS A 3 57.14 41.42 -19.09
CA LYS A 3 56.54 40.50 -18.10
C LYS A 3 55.03 40.75 -18.03
N ARG A 4 54.22 39.77 -18.44
CA ARG A 4 52.76 39.78 -18.32
C ARG A 4 52.34 39.18 -16.97
N LYS A 5 51.58 39.96 -16.19
CA LYS A 5 50.97 39.62 -14.88
C LYS A 5 49.97 38.46 -15.01
N ALA A 6 50.11 37.44 -14.17
CA ALA A 6 49.02 36.52 -13.86
C ALA A 6 48.15 37.11 -12.74
N ARG A 7 46.85 37.28 -13.01
CA ARG A 7 45.83 37.69 -12.04
C ARG A 7 45.53 36.50 -11.10
N ARG A 8 45.76 36.68 -9.80
CA ARG A 8 45.09 35.89 -8.75
C ARG A 8 43.75 36.56 -8.46
N SER A 9 42.65 35.84 -8.61
CA SER A 9 41.34 36.19 -8.07
C SER A 9 41.06 35.30 -6.86
N GLU A 10 40.79 35.94 -5.73
CA GLU A 10 40.42 35.30 -4.46
C GLU A 10 39.02 34.66 -4.54
N PRO A 11 38.75 33.52 -3.87
CA PRO A 11 37.40 32.99 -3.75
C PRO A 11 36.64 33.74 -2.66
N GLY A 12 35.51 34.33 -3.05
CA GLY A 12 34.65 35.15 -2.20
C GLY A 12 33.97 34.38 -1.07
N SER A 13 34.06 34.95 0.13
CA SER A 13 33.08 35.02 1.21
C SER A 13 31.88 34.05 1.12
N SER A 14 31.99 32.91 1.81
CA SER A 14 30.87 32.05 2.22
C SER A 14 29.81 32.87 2.96
N LYS A 15 28.61 32.97 2.37
CA LYS A 15 27.42 33.51 3.04
C LYS A 15 26.96 32.49 4.09
N ARG A 16 27.07 32.87 5.37
CA ARG A 16 26.48 32.18 6.53
C ARG A 16 25.01 31.84 6.24
N CYS A 17 24.72 30.53 6.28
CA CYS A 17 23.36 30.00 6.33
C CYS A 17 22.70 30.54 7.60
N LYS A 18 21.56 31.24 7.45
CA LYS A 18 20.75 31.68 8.59
C LYS A 18 20.08 30.43 9.16
N THR A 19 20.40 30.09 10.40
CA THR A 19 19.69 29.08 11.18
C THR A 19 18.23 29.48 11.31
N GLU A 20 17.34 28.67 10.76
CA GLU A 20 15.89 28.78 10.97
C GLU A 20 15.53 28.52 12.44
N PRO A 21 14.46 29.15 12.97
CA PRO A 21 14.04 28.95 14.35
C PRO A 21 13.45 27.54 14.52
N LYS A 22 14.09 26.73 15.36
CA LYS A 22 13.56 25.44 15.81
C LYS A 22 12.35 25.69 16.73
N THR A 23 11.15 25.60 16.19
CA THR A 23 9.98 25.28 17.00
C THR A 23 10.09 23.82 17.41
N THR A 24 10.53 23.55 18.64
CA THR A 24 10.55 22.19 19.19
C THR A 24 9.11 21.72 19.41
N LYS A 25 8.57 21.00 18.43
CA LYS A 25 7.33 20.23 18.57
C LYS A 25 7.53 19.24 19.72
N GLU A 26 6.77 19.38 20.80
CA GLU A 26 6.84 18.48 21.95
C GLU A 26 5.96 17.26 21.68
N TRP A 27 6.57 16.08 21.58
CA TRP A 27 5.89 14.83 21.27
C TRP A 27 5.73 14.00 22.54
N ASP A 28 4.52 13.93 23.10
CA ASP A 28 4.21 12.97 24.16
C ASP A 28 3.98 11.58 23.53
N LEU A 29 4.95 10.67 23.70
CA LEU A 29 4.87 9.30 23.19
C LEU A 29 3.82 8.46 23.94
N LYS A 30 3.29 8.93 25.08
CA LYS A 30 2.28 8.21 25.88
C LYS A 30 0.85 8.59 25.51
N MET A 31 0.65 9.59 24.65
CA MET A 31 -0.69 9.99 24.22
C MET A 31 -1.20 9.06 23.13
N SER A 32 -2.34 8.40 23.38
CA SER A 32 -3.05 7.60 22.37
C SER A 32 -4.08 8.46 21.63
N TYR A 33 -4.18 8.25 20.32
CA TYR A 33 -5.13 8.92 19.44
C TYR A 33 -6.30 8.01 19.00
N VAL A 34 -6.39 6.79 19.55
CA VAL A 34 -7.51 5.87 19.31
C VAL A 34 -8.83 6.56 19.69
N GLY A 35 -9.77 6.64 18.75
CA GLY A 35 -11.06 7.30 18.92
C GLY A 35 -11.02 8.84 18.93
N LEU A 36 -9.83 9.45 18.86
CA LEU A 36 -9.67 10.91 18.73
C LEU A 36 -9.58 11.34 17.26
N LEU A 37 -9.04 10.47 16.41
CA LEU A 37 -8.97 10.70 14.96
C LEU A 37 -10.29 10.30 14.33
N LYS A 38 -10.92 11.25 13.64
CA LYS A 38 -11.97 10.96 12.67
C LYS A 38 -11.27 10.81 11.33
N LEU A 39 -11.30 9.61 10.79
CA LEU A 39 -10.87 9.38 9.41
C LEU A 39 -11.99 9.90 8.51
N ASP A 40 -11.64 10.76 7.56
CA ASP A 40 -12.54 11.16 6.48
C ASP A 40 -12.69 9.95 5.56
N VAL A 41 -13.69 9.12 5.84
CA VAL A 41 -14.07 8.01 4.95
C VAL A 41 -14.84 8.62 3.79
N PRO A 42 -14.40 8.48 2.53
CA PRO A 42 -15.14 8.96 1.38
C PRO A 42 -16.56 8.39 1.39
N GLU A 43 -17.56 9.23 1.14
CA GLU A 43 -18.92 8.74 0.93
C GLU A 43 -18.94 7.85 -0.32
N ARG A 44 -19.42 6.61 -0.16
CA ARG A 44 -19.55 5.69 -1.29
C ARG A 44 -20.63 6.21 -2.24
N PRO A 45 -20.42 6.08 -3.56
CA PRO A 45 -21.46 6.35 -4.56
C PRO A 45 -22.78 5.64 -4.24
N VAL A 46 -23.88 6.28 -4.59
CA VAL A 46 -25.22 5.67 -4.47
C VAL A 46 -25.37 4.59 -5.53
N ARG A 47 -26.01 3.47 -5.15
CA ARG A 47 -26.36 2.38 -6.07
C ARG A 47 -27.07 2.91 -7.33
N THR A 48 -26.55 2.55 -8.49
CA THR A 48 -27.13 2.91 -9.79
C THR A 48 -28.37 2.06 -10.11
N TYR A 49 -29.12 2.48 -11.13
CA TYR A 49 -30.31 1.76 -11.58
C TYR A 49 -29.96 0.32 -12.00
N ARG A 50 -30.78 -0.65 -11.58
CA ARG A 50 -30.57 -2.06 -11.91
C ARG A 50 -31.17 -2.39 -13.27
N HIS A 51 -30.29 -2.58 -14.26
CA HIS A 51 -30.67 -3.05 -15.59
C HIS A 51 -30.92 -4.56 -15.60
N ARG A 52 -31.96 -5.00 -16.31
CA ARG A 52 -32.30 -6.41 -16.50
C ARG A 52 -32.50 -6.71 -17.97
N GLN A 53 -31.80 -7.74 -18.45
CA GLN A 53 -32.00 -8.29 -19.78
C GLN A 53 -33.16 -9.31 -19.72
N THR A 54 -34.21 -9.05 -20.51
CA THR A 54 -35.42 -9.90 -20.55
C THR A 54 -35.39 -10.94 -21.67
N GLY A 55 -34.43 -10.84 -22.60
CA GLY A 55 -34.23 -11.78 -23.71
C GLY A 55 -33.01 -12.66 -23.51
N ASP A 56 -32.33 -13.00 -24.60
CA ASP A 56 -31.07 -13.74 -24.52
C ASP A 56 -30.03 -12.94 -23.70
N PRO A 57 -29.21 -13.61 -22.88
CA PRO A 57 -28.19 -12.95 -22.10
C PRO A 57 -27.19 -12.18 -22.96
N ILE A 58 -26.85 -10.97 -22.54
CA ILE A 58 -25.76 -10.20 -23.13
C ILE A 58 -24.46 -10.84 -22.66
N THR A 59 -23.66 -11.42 -23.55
CA THR A 59 -22.41 -12.12 -23.19
C THR A 59 -21.16 -11.31 -23.48
N LEU A 60 -21.25 -10.22 -24.22
CA LEU A 60 -20.11 -9.34 -24.52
C LEU A 60 -20.39 -7.92 -24.02
N ARG A 61 -19.37 -7.27 -23.44
CA ARG A 61 -19.47 -5.89 -22.95
C ARG A 61 -19.85 -4.90 -24.06
N ALA A 62 -19.41 -5.15 -25.29
CA ALA A 62 -19.72 -4.30 -26.45
C ALA A 62 -21.21 -4.30 -26.84
N ASP A 63 -21.96 -5.32 -26.40
CA ASP A 63 -23.39 -5.47 -26.71
C ASP A 63 -24.27 -4.86 -25.62
N ILE A 64 -23.68 -4.30 -24.57
CA ILE A 64 -24.41 -3.55 -23.55
C ILE A 64 -24.86 -2.22 -24.14
N PRO A 65 -26.16 -1.87 -24.06
CA PRO A 65 -26.65 -0.58 -24.54
C PRO A 65 -25.91 0.58 -23.86
N PRO A 66 -25.28 1.50 -24.62
CA PRO A 66 -24.50 2.60 -24.06
C PRO A 66 -25.28 3.49 -23.09
N GLU A 67 -26.59 3.60 -23.26
CA GLU A 67 -27.49 4.37 -22.42
C GLU A 67 -27.79 3.74 -21.05
N TRP A 68 -27.32 2.50 -20.80
CA TRP A 68 -27.52 1.83 -19.50
C TRP A 68 -26.52 2.27 -18.44
N GLU A 69 -25.50 3.07 -18.77
CA GLU A 69 -24.46 3.53 -17.82
C GLU A 69 -23.93 2.38 -16.93
N TRP A 70 -23.88 1.17 -17.50
CA TRP A 70 -23.63 -0.06 -16.76
C TRP A 70 -22.14 -0.22 -16.48
N THR A 71 -21.80 -0.66 -15.27
CA THR A 71 -20.44 -0.92 -14.82
C THR A 71 -20.32 -2.25 -14.07
N ASP A 72 -19.19 -2.90 -14.25
CA ASP A 72 -18.76 -4.13 -13.56
C ASP A 72 -17.97 -3.87 -12.26
N GLU A 73 -17.66 -2.60 -11.97
CA GLU A 73 -16.82 -2.20 -10.85
C GLU A 73 -17.55 -2.19 -9.50
N GLU A 74 -18.89 -2.13 -9.51
CA GLU A 74 -19.75 -2.06 -8.30
C GLU A 74 -19.27 -1.01 -7.27
N PRO A 75 -19.07 0.26 -7.68
CA PRO A 75 -18.43 1.28 -6.86
C PRO A 75 -19.24 1.69 -5.62
N ASP A 76 -20.51 1.30 -5.55
CA ASP A 76 -21.39 1.52 -4.41
C ASP A 76 -21.17 0.52 -3.25
N LEU A 77 -20.41 -0.56 -3.49
CA LEU A 77 -20.11 -1.58 -2.51
C LEU A 77 -18.73 -1.40 -1.88
N ASP A 78 -18.59 -1.86 -0.64
CA ASP A 78 -17.29 -2.03 -0.01
C ASP A 78 -16.54 -3.17 -0.71
N PRO A 79 -15.31 -2.97 -1.21
CA PRO A 79 -14.49 -4.06 -1.73
C PRO A 79 -14.25 -5.19 -0.70
N ASP A 80 -14.29 -4.87 0.60
CA ASP A 80 -14.06 -5.84 1.68
C ASP A 80 -15.36 -6.51 2.19
N ASP A 81 -16.54 -6.03 1.75
CA ASP A 81 -17.83 -6.66 2.05
C ASP A 81 -18.11 -7.80 1.06
N ILE A 82 -17.41 -8.91 1.29
CA ILE A 82 -17.51 -10.14 0.50
C ILE A 82 -18.97 -10.61 0.40
N ASP A 83 -19.76 -10.48 1.46
CA ASP A 83 -21.16 -10.93 1.48
C ASP A 83 -22.01 -10.09 0.52
N ALA A 84 -21.88 -8.77 0.57
CA ALA A 84 -22.58 -7.87 -0.35
C ALA A 84 -22.14 -8.10 -1.81
N LEU A 85 -20.85 -8.35 -2.05
CA LEU A 85 -20.31 -8.64 -3.38
C LEU A 85 -20.82 -9.98 -3.93
N ILE A 86 -20.94 -11.01 -3.10
CA ILE A 86 -21.52 -12.30 -3.47
C ILE A 86 -22.97 -12.11 -3.91
N GLU A 87 -23.78 -11.39 -3.12
CA GLU A 87 -25.17 -11.13 -3.48
C GLU A 87 -25.29 -10.29 -4.75
N ARG A 88 -24.42 -9.29 -4.94
CA ARG A 88 -24.37 -8.51 -6.19
C ARG A 88 -24.04 -9.40 -7.39
N CYS A 89 -23.11 -10.34 -7.27
CA CYS A 89 -22.81 -11.28 -8.36
C CYS A 89 -24.04 -12.12 -8.71
N LYS A 90 -24.76 -12.66 -7.72
CA LYS A 90 -26.00 -13.42 -7.96
C LYS A 90 -27.07 -12.57 -8.66
N GLU A 91 -27.22 -11.31 -8.25
CA GLU A 91 -28.11 -10.37 -8.92
C GLU A 91 -27.74 -10.18 -10.40
N ARG A 92 -26.46 -9.92 -10.70
CA ARG A 92 -25.96 -9.68 -12.07
C ARG A 92 -26.11 -10.90 -12.97
N ILE A 93 -25.86 -12.10 -12.43
CA ILE A 93 -26.11 -13.37 -13.13
C ILE A 93 -27.61 -13.47 -13.48
N SER A 94 -28.50 -13.18 -12.53
CA SER A 94 -29.94 -13.21 -12.75
C SER A 94 -30.43 -12.13 -13.73
N ASP A 95 -29.69 -11.03 -13.85
CA ASP A 95 -30.02 -9.93 -14.75
C ASP A 95 -29.62 -10.23 -16.20
N GLY A 96 -28.89 -11.32 -16.46
CA GLY A 96 -28.54 -11.78 -17.81
C GLY A 96 -27.54 -10.87 -18.53
N ILE A 97 -26.75 -10.07 -17.79
CA ILE A 97 -25.73 -9.16 -18.35
C ILE A 97 -24.35 -9.66 -17.94
N ILE A 98 -23.57 -10.11 -18.92
CA ILE A 98 -22.24 -10.75 -18.79
C ILE A 98 -22.23 -11.82 -17.68
N PRO A 99 -23.15 -12.81 -17.71
CA PRO A 99 -23.32 -13.75 -16.58
C PRO A 99 -22.04 -14.54 -16.27
N HIS A 100 -21.30 -14.97 -17.30
CA HIS A 100 -20.06 -15.74 -17.12
C HIS A 100 -18.97 -15.01 -16.31
N PHE A 101 -18.88 -13.68 -16.43
CA PHE A 101 -17.93 -12.88 -15.65
C PHE A 101 -18.31 -12.90 -14.17
N PHE A 102 -19.59 -12.70 -13.86
CA PHE A 102 -20.07 -12.72 -12.48
C PHE A 102 -20.13 -14.12 -11.89
N GLU A 103 -20.30 -15.17 -12.69
CA GLU A 103 -20.14 -16.57 -12.26
C GLU A 103 -18.69 -16.85 -11.82
N TYR A 104 -17.72 -16.40 -12.62
CA TYR A 104 -16.31 -16.52 -12.26
C TYR A 104 -15.98 -15.72 -10.98
N ARG A 105 -16.41 -14.45 -10.91
CA ARG A 105 -16.21 -13.59 -9.74
C ARG A 105 -16.87 -14.16 -8.49
N LEU A 106 -18.10 -14.68 -8.61
CA LEU A 106 -18.80 -15.36 -7.53
C LEU A 106 -17.99 -16.52 -6.97
N LYS A 107 -17.44 -17.37 -7.84
CA LYS A 107 -16.62 -18.52 -7.42
C LYS A 107 -15.37 -18.08 -6.64
N GLU A 108 -14.70 -17.01 -7.05
CA GLU A 108 -13.54 -16.49 -6.32
C GLU A 108 -13.94 -15.86 -4.97
N LEU A 109 -15.05 -15.12 -4.93
CA LEU A 109 -15.57 -14.56 -3.68
C LEU A 109 -16.00 -15.65 -2.69
N GLU A 110 -16.64 -16.73 -3.16
CA GLU A 110 -17.02 -17.87 -2.31
C GLU A 110 -15.78 -18.58 -1.72
N LYS A 111 -14.69 -18.70 -2.48
CA LYS A 111 -13.41 -19.21 -1.94
C LYS A 111 -12.83 -18.26 -0.90
N GLN A 112 -12.84 -16.95 -1.14
CA GLN A 112 -12.37 -15.95 -0.19
C GLN A 112 -13.21 -15.97 1.10
N GLN A 113 -14.53 -16.12 0.98
CA GLN A 113 -15.44 -16.24 2.11
C GLN A 113 -15.12 -17.50 2.95
N LEU A 114 -14.89 -18.64 2.29
CA LEU A 114 -14.49 -19.87 2.97
C LEU A 114 -13.15 -19.69 3.69
N TYR A 115 -12.14 -19.14 3.00
CA TYR A 115 -10.83 -18.85 3.59
C TYR A 115 -10.94 -17.95 4.82
N ARG A 116 -11.71 -16.86 4.70
CA ARG A 116 -12.01 -15.93 5.80
C ARG A 116 -12.66 -16.64 6.98
N ASN A 117 -13.66 -17.48 6.72
CA ASN A 117 -14.39 -18.21 7.76
C ASN A 117 -13.48 -19.24 8.47
N ASP A 118 -12.67 -19.98 7.72
CA ASP A 118 -11.73 -20.95 8.26
C ASP A 118 -10.68 -20.27 9.15
N LEU A 119 -10.11 -19.15 8.70
CA LEU A 119 -9.18 -18.36 9.51
C LEU A 119 -9.86 -17.77 10.75
N MET A 120 -11.04 -17.18 10.61
CA MET A 120 -11.79 -16.62 11.74
C MET A 120 -12.10 -17.67 12.81
N ALA A 121 -12.34 -18.92 12.41
CA ALA A 121 -12.56 -20.03 13.35
C ALA A 121 -11.32 -20.34 14.22
N LEU A 122 -10.11 -20.05 13.73
CA LEU A 122 -8.87 -20.21 14.50
C LEU A 122 -8.70 -19.14 15.60
N PHE A 123 -9.38 -18.00 15.47
CA PHE A 123 -9.21 -16.84 16.34
C PHE A 123 -10.56 -16.32 16.88
N PRO A 124 -11.27 -17.11 17.71
CA PRO A 124 -12.59 -16.74 18.20
C PRO A 124 -12.56 -15.43 19.00
N GLY A 125 -13.52 -14.53 18.71
CA GLY A 125 -13.68 -13.25 19.39
C GLY A 125 -12.76 -12.12 18.88
N LYS A 126 -12.00 -12.34 17.79
CA LYS A 126 -11.24 -11.30 17.10
C LYS A 126 -12.02 -10.76 15.90
N GLY A 127 -11.78 -9.49 15.54
CA GLY A 127 -12.26 -8.89 14.29
C GLY A 127 -11.46 -9.41 13.08
N TRP A 128 -12.04 -9.32 11.89
CA TRP A 128 -11.44 -9.85 10.66
C TRP A 128 -10.07 -9.23 10.38
N GLU A 129 -9.92 -7.94 10.59
CA GLU A 129 -8.69 -7.18 10.34
C GLU A 129 -7.55 -7.68 11.24
N VAL A 130 -7.86 -8.03 12.49
CA VAL A 130 -6.88 -8.62 13.42
C VAL A 130 -6.50 -10.03 12.98
N VAL A 131 -7.47 -10.82 12.52
CA VAL A 131 -7.23 -12.19 12.05
C VAL A 131 -6.36 -12.19 10.80
N GLN A 132 -6.71 -11.38 9.80
CA GLN A 132 -5.94 -11.21 8.58
C GLN A 132 -4.50 -10.77 8.91
N ARG A 133 -4.34 -9.81 9.84
CA ARG A 133 -3.01 -9.37 10.24
C ARG A 133 -2.21 -10.46 10.95
N LEU A 134 -2.85 -11.26 11.82
CA LEU A 134 -2.21 -12.40 12.48
C LEU A 134 -1.73 -13.46 11.49
N ASP A 135 -2.52 -13.71 10.44
CA ASP A 135 -2.15 -14.62 9.33
C ASP A 135 -0.91 -14.10 8.58
N THR A 136 -0.95 -12.84 8.13
CA THR A 136 0.21 -12.19 7.47
C THR A 136 1.47 -12.18 8.35
N LEU A 137 1.35 -11.88 9.64
CA LEU A 137 2.49 -11.93 10.56
C LEU A 137 3.03 -13.35 10.74
N GLY A 138 2.17 -14.37 10.65
CA GLY A 138 2.56 -15.78 10.64
C GLY A 138 3.42 -16.13 9.42
N ASP A 139 3.03 -15.64 8.25
CA ASP A 139 3.78 -15.80 7.00
C ASP A 139 5.12 -15.06 7.04
N ILE A 140 5.13 -13.80 7.49
CA ILE A 140 6.37 -13.01 7.66
C ILE A 140 7.32 -13.74 8.61
N GLY A 141 6.83 -14.18 9.77
CA GLY A 141 7.66 -14.93 10.73
C GLY A 141 8.20 -16.23 10.16
N SER A 142 7.43 -16.93 9.32
CA SER A 142 7.87 -18.16 8.66
C SER A 142 8.93 -17.88 7.58
N SER A 143 8.78 -16.79 6.84
CA SER A 143 9.76 -16.31 5.86
C SER A 143 11.09 -15.98 6.55
N LEU A 144 11.07 -15.18 7.63
CA LEU A 144 12.28 -14.82 8.39
C LEU A 144 13.04 -16.06 8.91
N ARG A 145 12.33 -17.06 9.43
CA ARG A 145 12.94 -18.32 9.88
C ARG A 145 13.56 -19.14 8.75
N THR A 146 12.98 -19.08 7.55
CA THR A 146 13.38 -19.91 6.41
C THR A 146 14.49 -19.26 5.58
N ASN A 147 14.39 -17.95 5.38
CA ASN A 147 15.21 -17.18 4.45
C ASN A 147 16.34 -16.41 5.15
N GLY A 148 16.31 -16.34 6.49
CA GLY A 148 17.26 -15.56 7.27
C GLY A 148 16.61 -14.33 7.89
N ASP A 149 17.16 -13.89 9.02
CA ASP A 149 16.67 -12.76 9.80
C ASP A 149 17.82 -11.78 10.10
N ASP A 150 18.39 -11.23 9.03
CA ASP A 150 19.60 -10.39 9.09
C ASP A 150 19.39 -9.10 9.92
N TYR A 151 18.13 -8.69 10.09
CA TYR A 151 17.71 -7.52 10.85
C TYR A 151 16.94 -7.86 12.13
N ASN A 152 17.03 -9.11 12.61
CA ASN A 152 16.44 -9.55 13.87
C ASN A 152 14.97 -9.08 14.05
N GLN A 153 14.16 -9.23 13.01
CA GLN A 153 12.76 -8.83 12.94
C GLN A 153 11.83 -9.91 13.48
N GLU A 154 12.28 -11.17 13.61
CA GLU A 154 11.45 -12.24 14.14
C GLU A 154 10.97 -11.93 15.57
N ILE A 155 11.80 -11.26 16.37
CA ILE A 155 11.42 -10.83 17.72
C ILE A 155 10.29 -9.80 17.70
N ASN A 156 10.29 -8.88 16.74
CA ASN A 156 9.25 -7.85 16.57
C ASN A 156 7.94 -8.49 16.12
N VAL A 157 8.00 -9.34 15.09
CA VAL A 157 6.83 -10.08 14.57
C VAL A 157 6.17 -10.89 15.69
N ASN A 158 6.96 -11.66 16.45
CA ASN A 158 6.45 -12.44 17.58
C ASN A 158 5.85 -11.55 18.70
N ALA A 159 6.45 -10.40 18.97
CA ALA A 159 5.91 -9.46 19.96
C ALA A 159 4.56 -8.86 19.51
N ILE A 160 4.42 -8.55 18.22
CA ILE A 160 3.19 -8.00 17.64
C ILE A 160 2.08 -9.06 17.62
N ILE A 161 2.39 -10.30 17.22
CA ILE A 161 1.45 -11.44 17.30
C ILE A 161 0.89 -11.58 18.70
N ARG A 162 1.75 -11.59 19.74
CA ARG A 162 1.32 -11.68 21.14
C ARG A 162 0.45 -10.50 21.56
N ALA A 163 0.74 -9.30 21.08
CA ALA A 163 -0.04 -8.10 21.39
C ALA A 163 -1.46 -8.19 20.80
N TYR A 164 -1.61 -8.62 19.54
CA TYR A 164 -2.93 -8.86 18.93
C TYR A 164 -3.68 -10.00 19.61
N GLN A 165 -3.02 -11.13 19.90
CA GLN A 165 -3.62 -12.28 20.57
C GLN A 165 -4.15 -11.91 21.97
N SER A 166 -3.36 -11.18 22.76
CA SER A 166 -3.76 -10.72 24.11
C SER A 166 -4.82 -9.61 24.10
N GLY A 167 -5.08 -8.99 22.94
CA GLY A 167 -6.01 -7.85 22.84
C GLY A 167 -5.42 -6.52 23.31
N ASN A 168 -4.12 -6.50 23.66
CA ASN A 168 -3.39 -5.26 23.97
C ASN A 168 -3.15 -4.41 22.72
N LEU A 169 -3.25 -5.02 21.54
CA LEU A 169 -3.25 -4.34 20.25
C LEU A 169 -4.54 -4.71 19.50
N ASN A 170 -5.15 -3.71 18.86
CA ASN A 170 -6.30 -3.87 17.98
C ASN A 170 -6.02 -3.13 16.67
N TRP A 171 -6.57 -3.62 15.56
CA TRP A 171 -6.45 -2.96 14.28
C TRP A 171 -7.27 -1.67 14.28
N ASN A 172 -6.59 -0.54 14.20
CA ASN A 172 -7.18 0.76 13.95
C ASN A 172 -6.41 1.31 12.75
N PRO A 173 -7.07 1.81 11.69
CA PRO A 173 -6.33 2.34 10.54
C PRO A 173 -5.31 3.38 11.02
N GLY A 174 -4.02 3.09 10.78
CA GLY A 174 -2.89 3.98 11.12
C GLY A 174 -2.14 3.77 12.44
N LEU A 175 -2.23 2.64 13.19
CA LEU A 175 -1.65 2.55 14.56
C LEU A 175 -1.06 1.17 14.99
N SER A 176 0.10 1.10 15.72
CA SER A 176 0.63 -0.15 16.37
C SER A 176 1.92 -0.15 17.28
N LYS A 177 2.19 -1.22 18.13
CA LYS A 177 3.49 -2.02 18.32
C LYS A 177 3.85 -2.75 19.66
N GLY A 178 4.70 -3.82 19.57
CA GLY A 178 5.04 -4.88 20.56
C GLY A 178 6.24 -4.79 21.56
N LYS A 179 7.08 -3.76 21.62
CA LYS A 179 7.41 -3.13 22.92
C LYS A 179 7.12 -1.69 22.65
N GLN A 180 5.96 -1.26 23.11
CA GLN A 180 5.38 -0.03 22.64
C GLN A 180 6.28 1.15 23.01
N ILE A 181 6.98 1.70 22.01
CA ILE A 181 7.81 2.89 22.17
C ILE A 181 6.91 4.13 22.21
N CYS A 182 5.81 4.10 21.46
CA CYS A 182 4.78 5.14 21.44
C CYS A 182 3.37 4.55 21.38
N GLN A 183 2.41 5.25 21.97
CA GLN A 183 1.00 4.95 21.79
C GLN A 183 0.56 5.18 20.34
N PRO A 184 -0.44 4.42 19.84
CA PRO A 184 -1.19 4.73 18.62
C PRO A 184 -1.32 6.23 18.34
N ARG A 185 -0.69 6.72 17.26
CA ARG A 185 -0.77 8.12 16.83
C ARG A 185 -0.59 8.29 15.30
N PRO A 186 -1.01 9.43 14.72
CA PRO A 186 -0.70 9.76 13.33
C PRO A 186 0.80 9.67 13.06
N PHE A 187 1.16 9.14 11.90
CA PHE A 187 2.56 9.06 11.49
C PHE A 187 3.13 10.46 11.22
N ASP A 188 4.35 10.70 11.66
CA ASP A 188 5.07 11.96 11.50
C ASP A 188 6.55 11.63 11.28
N TRP A 189 7.11 12.09 10.15
CA TRP A 189 8.48 11.75 9.75
C TRP A 189 9.53 12.27 10.73
N ASP A 190 9.35 13.48 11.26
CA ASP A 190 10.30 14.06 12.22
C ASP A 190 10.30 13.28 13.54
N GLU A 191 9.11 12.88 14.00
CA GLU A 191 8.95 12.00 15.15
C GLU A 191 9.59 10.63 14.89
N PHE A 192 9.30 10.02 13.74
CA PHE A 192 9.86 8.74 13.33
C PHE A 192 11.39 8.78 13.35
N PHE A 193 12.01 9.75 12.66
CA PHE A 193 13.48 9.83 12.59
C PHE A 193 14.12 10.04 13.96
N ARG A 194 13.48 10.82 14.84
CA ARG A 194 13.95 10.98 16.21
C ARG A 194 13.86 9.68 16.99
N VAL A 195 12.69 9.03 17.00
CA VAL A 195 12.45 7.80 17.76
C VAL A 195 13.32 6.66 17.23
N ASN A 196 13.45 6.52 15.91
CA ASN A 196 14.34 5.55 15.27
C ASN A 196 15.79 5.76 15.74
N LYS A 197 16.28 7.00 15.73
CA LYS A 197 17.62 7.33 16.22
C LYS A 197 17.82 7.06 17.72
N GLU A 198 16.82 7.33 18.55
CA GLU A 198 16.89 7.11 20.02
C GLU A 198 16.89 5.62 20.40
N HIS A 199 16.44 4.75 19.50
CA HIS A 199 16.24 3.32 19.75
C HIS A 199 17.04 2.42 18.81
N ASP A 200 18.13 2.93 18.21
CA ASP A 200 19.01 2.18 17.32
C ASP A 200 18.22 1.44 16.22
N GLY A 201 17.25 2.12 15.60
CA GLY A 201 16.26 1.48 14.74
C GLY A 201 16.79 0.90 13.42
N HIS A 202 18.10 0.98 13.17
CA HIS A 202 18.79 0.26 12.10
C HIS A 202 19.01 -1.23 12.43
N GLU A 203 18.85 -1.64 13.69
CA GLU A 203 19.02 -3.04 14.10
C GLU A 203 17.72 -3.82 14.12
N SER A 204 16.64 -3.25 14.69
CA SER A 204 15.35 -3.92 14.85
C SER A 204 14.27 -2.88 15.18
N PHE A 205 13.68 -2.29 14.14
CA PHE A 205 12.58 -1.33 14.25
C PHE A 205 11.48 -1.71 13.29
N TRP A 206 10.25 -1.58 13.76
CA TRP A 206 9.06 -1.87 12.97
C TRP A 206 8.16 -0.65 12.95
N VAL A 207 7.29 -0.48 11.96
CA VAL A 207 6.12 0.40 12.04
C VAL A 207 4.91 -0.28 11.43
N GLU A 208 3.82 -0.51 12.18
CA GLU A 208 2.57 -0.94 11.52
C GLU A 208 1.64 0.23 11.25
N GLY A 209 0.80 0.03 10.23
CA GLY A 209 -0.25 0.95 9.84
C GLY A 209 0.24 2.05 8.91
N ILE A 210 1.47 1.97 8.40
CA ILE A 210 1.91 2.83 7.30
C ILE A 210 1.24 2.33 6.03
N LYS A 211 0.70 3.25 5.24
CA LYS A 211 0.30 3.00 3.86
C LYS A 211 1.33 3.63 2.93
N VAL A 212 1.67 2.94 1.85
CA VAL A 212 2.52 3.47 0.78
C VAL A 212 1.63 3.77 -0.41
N ALA A 213 1.69 4.99 -0.93
CA ALA A 213 1.01 5.34 -2.16
C ALA A 213 2.01 5.31 -3.33
N VAL A 214 1.79 4.40 -4.27
CA VAL A 214 2.57 4.35 -5.50
C VAL A 214 1.85 5.16 -6.57
N ARG A 215 2.53 6.15 -7.13
CA ARG A 215 2.05 6.91 -8.29
C ARG A 215 2.87 6.54 -9.51
N ILE A 216 2.21 6.21 -10.62
CA ILE A 216 2.90 6.04 -11.90
C ILE A 216 3.10 7.42 -12.55
N PRO A 217 4.34 7.83 -12.86
CA PRO A 217 4.62 9.09 -13.54
C PRO A 217 3.84 9.20 -14.86
N GLY A 218 3.14 10.33 -15.03
CA GLY A 218 2.25 10.59 -16.16
C GLY A 218 0.77 10.46 -15.81
N SER A 219 0.36 9.65 -14.84
CA SER A 219 -1.02 9.69 -14.34
C SER A 219 -1.24 10.98 -13.55
N THR A 220 -2.15 11.84 -14.00
CA THR A 220 -2.27 13.18 -13.42
C THR A 220 -2.87 13.17 -12.02
N ASP A 221 -3.64 12.15 -11.63
CA ASP A 221 -4.41 12.21 -10.37
C ASP A 221 -4.64 10.87 -9.64
N THR A 222 -4.04 9.76 -10.06
CA THR A 222 -4.25 8.45 -9.39
C THR A 222 -2.98 7.88 -8.78
N TYR A 223 -3.10 7.47 -7.52
CA TYR A 223 -2.13 6.64 -6.80
C TYR A 223 -2.84 5.37 -6.33
N GLU A 224 -2.08 4.30 -6.16
CA GLU A 224 -2.56 3.08 -5.51
C GLU A 224 -1.93 3.00 -4.11
N GLU A 225 -2.77 2.78 -3.10
CA GLU A 225 -2.31 2.59 -1.73
C GLU A 225 -2.06 1.11 -1.44
N PHE A 226 -0.95 0.83 -0.77
CA PHE A 226 -0.58 -0.50 -0.27
C PHE A 226 -0.33 -0.40 1.22
N ASP A 227 -0.70 -1.44 1.96
CA ASP A 227 -0.20 -1.54 3.33
C ASP A 227 1.30 -1.77 3.29
N PHE A 228 2.04 -0.95 4.04
CA PHE A 228 3.46 -1.16 4.23
C PHE A 228 3.65 -2.42 5.07
N VAL A 229 4.24 -3.44 4.45
CA VAL A 229 4.40 -4.75 5.08
C VAL A 229 5.64 -4.79 5.97
N ASP A 230 6.80 -4.37 5.45
CA ASP A 230 8.09 -4.33 6.14
C ASP A 230 9.09 -3.42 5.39
N ASP A 231 10.03 -2.81 6.12
CA ASP A 231 11.26 -2.25 5.56
C ASP A 231 12.32 -3.36 5.55
N THR A 232 12.55 -3.97 4.38
CA THR A 232 13.57 -5.02 4.24
C THR A 232 15.00 -4.50 4.38
N GLY A 233 15.20 -3.22 4.73
CA GLY A 233 16.51 -2.57 4.76
C GLY A 233 17.07 -2.34 3.36
N ALA A 234 16.27 -2.56 2.32
CA ALA A 234 16.67 -2.35 0.94
C ALA A 234 16.80 -0.85 0.68
N SER A 235 17.95 -0.43 0.16
CA SER A 235 18.19 0.95 -0.26
C SER A 235 17.25 1.42 -1.40
N MET A 236 16.51 0.50 -2.01
CA MET A 236 15.59 0.73 -3.11
C MET A 236 14.39 -0.22 -3.02
N SER A 237 13.17 0.31 -3.19
CA SER A 237 11.98 -0.49 -3.48
C SER A 237 12.03 -0.98 -4.94
N VAL A 238 11.68 -2.25 -5.17
CA VAL A 238 11.63 -2.85 -6.52
C VAL A 238 10.18 -3.21 -6.83
N LEU A 239 9.71 -2.79 -8.00
CA LEU A 239 8.45 -3.24 -8.60
C LEU A 239 8.81 -4.06 -9.84
N PHE A 240 8.22 -5.24 -10.00
CA PHE A 240 8.45 -6.05 -11.20
C PHE A 240 7.68 -5.50 -12.38
N TYR A 241 8.10 -5.87 -13.58
CA TYR A 241 7.46 -5.41 -14.81
C TYR A 241 5.99 -5.88 -14.88
N GLU A 242 5.68 -7.08 -14.40
CA GLU A 242 4.30 -7.54 -14.27
C GLU A 242 3.48 -6.67 -13.31
N ASP A 243 4.08 -6.24 -12.19
CA ASP A 243 3.42 -5.36 -11.22
C ASP A 243 3.12 -4.00 -11.86
N ILE A 244 4.06 -3.45 -12.63
CA ILE A 244 3.85 -2.19 -13.37
C ILE A 244 2.69 -2.34 -14.36
N HIS A 245 2.60 -3.47 -15.07
CA HIS A 245 1.47 -3.75 -15.97
C HIS A 245 0.15 -3.84 -15.22
N TYR A 246 0.14 -4.52 -14.07
CA TYR A 246 -1.05 -4.63 -13.22
C TYR A 246 -1.51 -3.25 -12.71
N LEU A 247 -0.59 -2.43 -12.21
CA LEU A 247 -0.88 -1.08 -11.74
C LEU A 247 -1.35 -0.16 -12.88
N GLN A 248 -0.77 -0.29 -14.08
CA GLN A 248 -1.23 0.43 -15.27
C GLN A 248 -2.64 0.03 -15.67
N GLU A 249 -2.96 -1.25 -15.55
CA GLU A 249 -4.30 -1.76 -15.84
C GLU A 249 -5.32 -1.19 -14.84
N LEU A 250 -4.97 -1.16 -13.55
CA LEU A 250 -5.78 -0.50 -12.52
C LEU A 250 -5.99 1.00 -12.79
N VAL A 251 -4.94 1.74 -13.13
CA VAL A 251 -5.04 3.16 -13.47
C VAL A 251 -5.85 3.37 -14.76
N ARG A 252 -5.70 2.49 -15.76
CA ARG A 252 -6.45 2.53 -17.01
C ARG A 252 -7.95 2.35 -16.76
N ILE A 253 -8.30 1.38 -15.93
CA ILE A 253 -9.68 1.12 -15.51
C ILE A 253 -10.25 2.38 -14.85
N LYS A 254 -9.51 2.97 -13.89
CA LYS A 254 -9.98 4.14 -13.14
C LYS A 254 -10.07 5.45 -13.94
N THR A 255 -9.20 5.67 -14.94
CA THR A 255 -9.05 7.00 -15.57
C THR A 255 -9.37 7.07 -17.06
N HIS A 256 -9.61 5.93 -17.73
CA HIS A 256 -9.80 5.86 -19.19
C HIS A 256 -8.66 6.50 -20.02
N PHE A 257 -7.50 6.76 -19.41
CA PHE A 257 -6.39 7.48 -20.01
C PHE A 257 -5.10 6.65 -19.94
N ARG A 258 -4.30 6.68 -21.01
CA ARG A 258 -2.92 6.19 -21.01
C ARG A 258 -1.97 7.38 -21.14
N PRO A 259 -1.53 7.98 -20.04
CA PRO A 259 -0.40 8.87 -20.14
C PRO A 259 0.84 8.07 -20.56
N PRO A 260 1.71 8.62 -21.42
CA PRO A 260 3.04 8.05 -21.58
C PRO A 260 3.77 8.09 -20.24
N ILE A 261 4.35 6.96 -19.84
CA ILE A 261 5.19 6.89 -18.63
C ILE A 261 6.30 7.93 -18.80
N GLN A 262 6.36 8.93 -17.93
CA GLN A 262 7.58 9.70 -17.79
C GLN A 262 8.58 8.84 -17.03
N ILE A 263 9.37 8.07 -17.78
CA ILE A 263 10.52 7.36 -17.24
C ILE A 263 11.44 8.43 -16.64
N MET A 264 11.49 8.52 -15.30
CA MET A 264 12.36 9.49 -14.62
C MET A 264 13.83 9.15 -14.83
N GLY A 265 14.12 7.86 -15.03
CA GLY A 265 15.44 7.36 -15.41
C GLY A 265 15.41 5.86 -15.68
N ILE A 266 16.37 5.39 -16.47
CA ILE A 266 16.71 3.97 -16.61
C ILE A 266 18.02 3.77 -15.86
N ALA A 267 18.04 2.84 -14.91
CA ALA A 267 19.26 2.46 -14.21
C ALA A 267 19.74 1.09 -14.71
N SER A 268 21.03 1.00 -15.03
CA SER A 268 21.68 -0.27 -15.36
C SER A 268 22.66 -0.64 -14.25
N LEU A 269 22.49 -1.84 -13.69
CA LEU A 269 23.34 -2.35 -12.62
C LEU A 269 24.31 -3.38 -13.19
N SER A 270 25.60 -3.04 -13.28
CA SER A 270 26.64 -3.94 -13.80
C SER A 270 27.37 -4.65 -12.66
N LEU A 271 27.34 -5.98 -12.64
CA LEU A 271 28.26 -6.80 -11.85
C LEU A 271 29.54 -7.09 -12.64
N ALA A 272 30.64 -7.32 -11.92
CA ALA A 272 31.99 -7.37 -12.48
C ALA A 272 32.32 -8.66 -13.25
N ASP A 273 31.45 -9.67 -13.25
CA ASP A 273 31.65 -10.89 -14.03
C ASP A 273 30.72 -10.96 -15.24
N VAL A 274 31.32 -11.33 -16.36
CA VAL A 274 30.75 -11.16 -17.69
C VAL A 274 29.82 -12.33 -17.98
N GLN A 275 28.54 -12.17 -17.63
CA GLN A 275 27.40 -12.79 -18.33
C GLN A 275 26.11 -12.04 -18.00
N GLN A 276 25.72 -11.13 -18.91
CA GLN A 276 24.59 -10.20 -18.75
C GLN A 276 23.26 -10.88 -19.07
N VAL A 277 22.34 -10.88 -18.10
CA VAL A 277 20.92 -10.66 -18.34
C VAL A 277 20.49 -9.58 -17.35
N PHE A 278 20.09 -8.42 -17.85
CA PHE A 278 19.60 -7.32 -17.00
C PHE A 278 18.07 -7.28 -17.03
N PRO A 279 17.40 -7.07 -15.89
CA PRO A 279 16.13 -6.36 -15.90
C PRO A 279 16.39 -4.86 -16.13
N GLU A 280 15.69 -4.23 -17.08
CA GLU A 280 15.64 -2.77 -17.18
C GLU A 280 14.91 -2.24 -15.94
N ILE A 281 15.64 -1.54 -15.05
CA ILE A 281 15.04 -0.95 -13.85
C ILE A 281 14.41 0.38 -14.23
N VAL A 282 13.09 0.45 -14.13
CA VAL A 282 12.32 1.69 -14.30
C VAL A 282 12.25 2.42 -12.95
N VAL A 283 12.75 3.65 -12.91
CA VAL A 283 12.68 4.49 -11.71
C VAL A 283 11.31 5.19 -11.67
N LEU A 284 10.55 4.91 -10.61
CA LEU A 284 9.22 5.49 -10.34
C LEU A 284 9.29 6.45 -9.15
N GLU A 285 8.42 7.45 -9.13
CA GLU A 285 8.23 8.35 -7.99
C GLU A 285 7.27 7.69 -7.01
N VAL A 286 7.73 7.37 -5.81
CA VAL A 286 6.89 6.82 -4.73
C VAL A 286 6.69 7.91 -3.69
N ASN A 287 5.43 8.21 -3.36
CA ASN A 287 5.08 9.12 -2.28
C ASN A 287 4.60 8.29 -1.09
N VAL A 288 5.31 8.35 0.02
CA VAL A 288 4.82 7.76 1.27
C VAL A 288 3.91 8.79 1.93
N LEU A 289 2.62 8.47 2.05
CA LEU A 289 1.59 9.35 2.61
C LEU A 289 1.49 9.19 4.13
#